data_AF-A0A8C3LUC8-F1
#
_entry.id   AF-A0A8C3LUC8-F1
#
_cell.length_a   1.000
_cell.length_b   1.000
_cell.length_c   1.000
_cell.angle_alpha   90.00
_cell.angle_beta   90.00
_cell.angle_gamma   90.00
#
_symmetry.space_group_name_H-M   'P 1'
#
loop_
_entity.id
_entity.type
_entity.pdbx_description
1 polymer ?
#
loop_
_entity_poly.entity_id
_entity_poly.type
_entity_poly.pdbx_seq_one_letter_code
_entity_poly.pdbx_strand_id
1 'polypeptide(L)'
;MSTGEHTIKHTIRHRMLIFIQNQFYILVLRCMFIQTQDTPNPNSLKFIPGKEVLESRTMEFSSPAAAFCSPLARQLFRIEGVKSIFFGPDFITITKESEDLDWNLLKPDIYATIMDFFASGLPVLTEEAPRTDTAQSEEDDEVVLMIKELLDTRIRPTVQEDGGDVIYKGFEDGIVQLKLQGSCTSCPSSIITLKNGIQNMLQFYIPEVEGVEQVVDDDDDVEKEANST
;
A
#
# COMPACT_ATOMS: atom_id res chain seq x y z
N MET A 1 -55.52 -17.20 -23.60
CA MET A 1 -54.91 -17.56 -22.30
C MET A 1 -53.42 -17.89 -22.38
N SER A 2 -52.63 -17.35 -23.34
CA SER A 2 -51.23 -17.81 -23.56
C SER A 2 -50.14 -16.75 -23.29
N THR A 3 -50.49 -15.51 -22.96
CA THR A 3 -49.50 -14.41 -22.86
C THR A 3 -49.01 -14.14 -21.43
N GLY A 4 -49.73 -14.56 -20.40
CA GLY A 4 -49.34 -14.36 -18.99
C GLY A 4 -48.30 -15.36 -18.46
N GLU A 5 -48.29 -16.59 -18.98
CA GLU A 5 -47.39 -17.65 -18.52
C GLU A 5 -45.93 -17.44 -18.94
N HIS A 6 -45.72 -16.80 -20.10
CA HIS A 6 -44.39 -16.54 -20.65
C HIS A 6 -43.63 -15.45 -19.86
N THR A 7 -44.33 -14.40 -19.43
CA THR A 7 -43.73 -13.29 -18.66
C THR A 7 -43.33 -13.74 -17.25
N ILE A 8 -44.16 -14.55 -16.58
CA ILE A 8 -43.89 -15.05 -15.23
C ILE A 8 -42.67 -15.99 -15.22
N LYS A 9 -42.55 -16.90 -16.21
CA LYS A 9 -41.38 -17.79 -16.35
C LYS A 9 -40.08 -17.01 -16.59
N HIS A 10 -40.15 -15.90 -17.33
CA HIS A 10 -38.98 -15.05 -17.61
C HIS A 10 -38.53 -14.30 -16.34
N THR A 11 -39.46 -13.71 -15.59
CA THR A 11 -39.15 -13.00 -14.33
C THR A 11 -38.62 -13.94 -13.24
N ILE A 12 -39.15 -15.16 -13.12
CA ILE A 12 -38.66 -16.17 -12.16
C ILE A 12 -37.26 -16.65 -12.55
N ARG A 13 -37.00 -16.91 -13.84
CA ARG A 13 -35.65 -17.26 -14.31
C ARG A 13 -34.64 -16.14 -14.04
N HIS A 14 -35.00 -14.88 -14.28
CA HIS A 14 -34.12 -13.75 -14.02
C HIS A 14 -33.84 -13.56 -12.53
N ARG A 15 -34.88 -13.65 -11.68
CA ARG A 15 -34.70 -13.61 -10.21
C ARG A 15 -33.89 -14.80 -9.69
N MET A 16 -34.07 -15.99 -10.25
CA MET A 16 -33.31 -17.19 -9.87
C MET A 16 -31.86 -17.11 -10.35
N LEU A 17 -31.58 -16.55 -11.53
CA LEU A 17 -30.22 -16.29 -12.02
C LEU A 17 -29.50 -15.23 -11.17
N ILE A 18 -30.18 -14.15 -10.79
CA ILE A 18 -29.64 -13.14 -9.87
C ILE A 18 -29.41 -13.75 -8.48
N PHE A 19 -30.34 -14.57 -7.98
CA PHE A 19 -30.17 -15.25 -6.69
C PHE A 19 -29.03 -16.27 -6.73
N ILE A 20 -28.88 -17.03 -7.82
CA ILE A 20 -27.77 -17.98 -8.01
C ILE A 20 -26.45 -17.23 -8.19
N GLN A 21 -26.38 -16.16 -8.98
CA GLN A 21 -25.18 -15.31 -9.09
C GLN A 21 -24.81 -14.68 -7.75
N ASN A 22 -25.79 -14.22 -6.96
CA ASN A 22 -25.58 -13.65 -5.64
C ASN A 22 -25.15 -14.72 -4.63
N GLN A 23 -25.72 -15.92 -4.67
CA GLN A 23 -25.28 -17.06 -3.85
C GLN A 23 -23.90 -17.59 -4.27
N PHE A 24 -23.56 -17.54 -5.56
CA PHE A 24 -22.22 -17.87 -6.07
C PHE A 24 -21.21 -16.79 -5.64
N TYR A 25 -21.57 -15.50 -5.67
CA TYR A 25 -20.78 -14.41 -5.11
C TYR A 25 -20.56 -14.57 -3.60
N ILE A 26 -21.62 -14.88 -2.85
CA ILE A 26 -21.57 -15.13 -1.40
C ILE A 26 -20.72 -16.37 -1.06
N LEU A 27 -20.72 -17.39 -1.93
CA LEU A 27 -19.90 -18.60 -1.76
C LEU A 27 -18.42 -18.35 -2.11
N VAL A 28 -18.13 -17.56 -3.15
CA VAL A 28 -16.77 -17.17 -3.55
C VAL A 28 -16.16 -16.16 -2.56
N LEU A 29 -16.96 -15.27 -1.96
CA LEU A 29 -16.54 -14.34 -0.91
C LEU A 29 -16.19 -15.01 0.43
N ARG A 30 -16.73 -16.21 0.70
CA ARG A 30 -16.45 -16.97 1.92
C ARG A 30 -15.08 -17.66 1.96
N CYS A 31 -14.27 -17.53 0.91
CA CYS A 31 -12.94 -18.14 0.81
C CYS A 31 -11.80 -17.11 0.72
N MET A 32 -11.99 -15.87 1.20
CA MET A 32 -10.86 -14.96 1.30
C MET A 32 -9.91 -15.44 2.40
N PHE A 33 -8.68 -15.77 2.01
CA PHE A 33 -7.62 -16.23 2.91
C PHE A 33 -6.49 -15.21 2.88
N ILE A 34 -6.35 -14.46 3.97
CA ILE A 34 -5.29 -13.47 4.12
C ILE A 34 -4.01 -14.20 4.55
N GLN A 35 -2.97 -14.12 3.74
CA GLN A 35 -1.64 -14.57 4.12
C GLN A 35 -0.88 -13.45 4.83
N THR A 36 0.00 -13.79 5.76
CA THR A 36 0.94 -12.83 6.35
C THR A 36 2.37 -13.17 5.96
N GLN A 37 3.17 -12.15 5.67
CA GLN A 37 4.60 -12.26 5.43
C GLN A 37 5.34 -11.29 6.34
N ASP A 38 6.42 -11.76 6.95
CA ASP A 38 7.31 -10.91 7.73
C ASP A 38 8.04 -9.93 6.81
N THR A 39 8.32 -8.73 7.34
CA THR A 39 9.15 -7.74 6.65
C THR A 39 10.51 -7.64 7.36
N PRO A 40 11.54 -7.04 6.73
CA PRO A 40 12.79 -6.72 7.41
C PRO A 40 12.64 -5.78 8.62
N ASN A 41 11.46 -5.16 8.80
CA ASN A 41 11.14 -4.29 9.92
C ASN A 41 10.23 -5.02 10.92
N PRO A 42 10.68 -5.26 12.17
CA PRO A 42 9.89 -6.01 13.17
C PRO A 42 8.59 -5.32 13.57
N ASN A 43 8.48 -4.01 13.33
CA ASN A 43 7.30 -3.21 13.61
C ASN A 43 6.29 -3.22 12.46
N SER A 44 6.62 -3.83 11.31
CA SER A 44 5.74 -3.86 10.14
C SER A 44 5.48 -5.29 9.69
N LEU A 45 4.20 -5.59 9.38
CA LEU A 45 3.79 -6.88 8.88
C LEU A 45 2.98 -6.72 7.59
N LYS A 46 3.27 -7.58 6.61
CA LYS A 46 2.62 -7.57 5.30
C LYS A 46 1.44 -8.55 5.30
N PHE A 47 0.27 -8.09 4.88
CA PHE A 47 -0.97 -8.84 4.76
C PHE A 47 -1.35 -8.94 3.28
N ILE A 48 -1.54 -10.15 2.77
CA ILE A 48 -1.82 -10.44 1.36
C ILE A 48 -3.23 -11.05 1.28
N PRO A 49 -4.26 -10.26 0.95
CA PRO A 49 -5.65 -10.72 0.91
C PRO A 49 -5.97 -11.66 -0.27
N GLY A 50 -5.03 -11.86 -1.21
CA GLY A 50 -5.24 -12.67 -2.41
C GLY A 50 -6.10 -11.96 -3.47
N LYS A 51 -6.21 -10.64 -3.37
CA LYS A 51 -6.91 -9.73 -4.29
C LYS A 51 -6.09 -8.47 -4.47
N GLU A 52 -6.30 -7.78 -5.59
CA GLU A 52 -5.75 -6.44 -5.81
C GLU A 52 -6.27 -5.48 -4.73
N VAL A 53 -5.35 -4.73 -4.14
CA VAL A 53 -5.60 -3.69 -3.15
C VAL A 53 -5.57 -2.34 -3.84
N LEU A 54 -4.49 -2.04 -4.58
CA LEU A 54 -4.34 -0.84 -5.40
C LEU A 54 -3.69 -1.18 -6.74
N GLU A 55 -4.48 -1.43 -7.78
CA GLU A 55 -4.04 -1.92 -9.11
C GLU A 55 -2.59 -1.58 -9.52
N SER A 56 -2.28 -0.30 -9.77
CA SER A 56 -0.99 0.15 -10.32
C SER A 56 -0.27 1.15 -9.43
N ARG A 57 -0.69 1.31 -8.17
CA ARG A 57 -0.12 2.31 -7.28
C ARG A 57 0.08 1.83 -5.87
N THR A 58 0.88 2.58 -5.15
CA THR A 58 1.02 2.43 -3.71
C THR A 58 0.57 3.70 -3.02
N MET A 59 0.19 3.58 -1.75
CA MET A 59 -0.17 4.74 -0.95
C MET A 59 0.06 4.48 0.54
N GLU A 60 0.62 5.48 1.20
CA GLU A 60 0.88 5.48 2.63
C GLU A 60 -0.12 6.38 3.36
N PHE A 61 -0.52 5.94 4.54
CA PHE A 61 -1.29 6.70 5.49
C PHE A 61 -0.53 6.73 6.81
N SER A 62 0.11 7.86 7.11
CA SER A 62 0.85 8.07 8.36
C SER A 62 -0.07 8.38 9.55
N SER A 63 -1.33 8.75 9.31
CA SER A 63 -2.27 9.13 10.37
C SER A 63 -3.73 8.84 10.01
N PRO A 64 -4.63 8.74 11.01
CA PRO A 64 -6.06 8.62 10.79
C PRO A 64 -6.66 9.76 9.96
N ALA A 65 -6.08 10.96 10.04
CA ALA A 65 -6.51 12.12 9.25
C ALA A 65 -6.18 11.93 7.77
N ALA A 66 -4.98 11.42 7.44
CA ALA A 66 -4.56 11.13 6.07
C ALA A 66 -5.40 10.01 5.42
N ALA A 67 -6.02 9.14 6.22
CA ALA A 67 -6.86 8.04 5.73
C ALA A 67 -8.22 8.46 5.15
N PHE A 68 -8.56 9.76 5.10
CA PHE A 68 -9.89 10.23 4.69
C PHE A 68 -10.36 9.67 3.34
N CYS A 69 -9.42 9.46 2.39
CA CYS A 69 -9.69 8.98 1.04
C CYS A 69 -9.81 7.44 0.94
N SER A 70 -9.72 6.70 2.06
CA SER A 70 -9.70 5.23 2.08
C SER A 70 -10.61 4.67 3.18
N PRO A 71 -11.79 4.11 2.83
CA PRO A 71 -12.66 3.50 3.83
C PRO A 71 -12.02 2.30 4.53
N LEU A 72 -11.12 1.58 3.85
CA LEU A 72 -10.35 0.48 4.44
C LEU A 72 -9.33 1.00 5.46
N ALA A 73 -8.53 2.00 5.10
CA ALA A 73 -7.52 2.56 6.02
C ALA A 73 -8.18 3.18 7.26
N ARG A 74 -9.32 3.86 7.10
CA ARG A 74 -10.09 4.40 8.23
C ARG A 74 -10.59 3.33 9.19
N GLN A 75 -10.92 2.14 8.69
CA GLN A 75 -11.36 1.03 9.54
C GLN A 75 -10.17 0.40 10.26
N LEU A 76 -9.05 0.20 9.56
CA LEU A 76 -7.82 -0.32 10.13
C LEU A 76 -7.24 0.59 11.23
N PHE A 77 -7.31 1.92 11.07
CA PHE A 77 -6.91 2.88 12.10
C PHE A 77 -7.79 2.88 13.36
N ARG A 78 -8.93 2.19 13.36
CA ARG A 78 -9.74 2.01 14.58
C ARG A 78 -9.21 0.91 15.48
N ILE A 79 -8.31 0.07 14.96
CA ILE A 79 -7.66 -0.98 15.72
C ILE A 79 -6.56 -0.33 16.56
N GLU A 80 -6.64 -0.51 17.87
CA GLU A 80 -5.67 0.03 18.81
C GLU A 80 -4.26 -0.55 18.53
N GLY A 81 -3.25 0.32 18.53
CA GLY A 81 -1.86 -0.06 18.26
C GLY A 81 -1.44 -0.01 16.79
N VAL A 82 -2.31 0.41 15.86
CA VAL A 82 -1.97 0.66 14.46
C VAL A 82 -1.42 2.09 14.27
N LYS A 83 -0.14 2.20 13.94
CA LYS A 83 0.56 3.47 13.73
C LYS A 83 0.41 4.02 12.32
N SER A 84 0.66 3.18 11.31
CA SER A 84 0.57 3.57 9.91
C SER A 84 0.16 2.38 9.05
N ILE A 85 -0.40 2.72 7.89
CA ILE A 85 -0.91 1.74 6.93
C ILE A 85 -0.34 2.09 5.57
N PHE A 86 0.11 1.08 4.85
CA PHE A 86 0.62 1.21 3.50
C PHE A 86 -0.06 0.19 2.59
N PHE A 87 -0.61 0.66 1.49
CA PHE A 87 -1.23 -0.17 0.47
C PHE A 87 -0.27 -0.34 -0.70
N GLY A 88 0.02 -1.58 -1.03
CA GLY A 88 0.71 -1.99 -2.26
C GLY A 88 -0.27 -2.49 -3.33
N PRO A 89 0.24 -3.05 -4.44
CA PRO A 89 -0.60 -3.56 -5.52
C PRO A 89 -1.62 -4.62 -5.07
N ASP A 90 -1.16 -5.61 -4.31
CA ASP A 90 -1.93 -6.78 -3.87
C ASP A 90 -1.74 -7.08 -2.37
N PHE A 91 -1.17 -6.13 -1.62
CA PHE A 91 -0.86 -6.29 -0.20
C PHE A 91 -1.14 -5.02 0.60
N ILE A 92 -1.25 -5.21 1.90
CA ILE A 92 -1.41 -4.17 2.91
C ILE A 92 -0.29 -4.37 3.94
N THR A 93 0.58 -3.39 4.12
CA THR A 93 1.55 -3.37 5.21
C THR A 93 0.98 -2.53 6.34
N ILE A 94 1.00 -3.07 7.55
CA ILE A 94 0.60 -2.35 8.76
C ILE A 94 1.81 -2.22 9.65
N THR A 95 2.02 -1.03 10.21
CA THR A 95 3.06 -0.75 11.19
C THR A 95 2.43 -0.52 12.56
N LYS A 96 2.95 -1.17 13.60
CA LYS A 96 2.47 -1.01 14.98
C LYS A 96 3.13 0.18 15.69
N GLU A 97 2.45 0.72 16.71
CA GLU A 97 2.91 1.90 17.47
C GLU A 97 4.16 1.66 18.31
N SER A 98 4.28 0.46 18.90
CA SER A 98 5.38 0.11 19.79
C SER A 98 5.91 -1.29 19.50
N GLU A 99 7.21 -1.48 19.72
CA GLU A 99 7.87 -2.78 19.67
C GLU A 99 7.26 -3.79 20.65
N ASP A 100 6.73 -3.32 21.78
CA ASP A 100 6.15 -4.16 22.85
C ASP A 100 4.80 -4.81 22.47
N LEU A 101 4.12 -4.31 21.43
CA LEU A 101 2.85 -4.85 20.97
C LEU A 101 3.04 -6.17 20.21
N ASP A 102 2.33 -7.23 20.61
CA ASP A 102 2.36 -8.52 19.91
C ASP A 102 1.38 -8.53 18.74
N TRP A 103 1.88 -8.88 17.55
CA TRP A 103 1.07 -9.11 16.35
C TRP A 103 -0.05 -10.13 16.56
N ASN A 104 0.09 -11.09 17.48
CA ASN A 104 -0.96 -12.05 17.79
C ASN A 104 -2.23 -11.40 18.37
N LEU A 105 -2.11 -10.22 18.97
CA LEU A 105 -3.23 -9.44 19.49
C LEU A 105 -3.91 -8.61 18.38
N LEU A 106 -3.13 -8.07 17.44
CA LEU A 106 -3.64 -7.23 16.36
C LEU A 106 -4.21 -8.04 15.19
N LYS A 107 -3.63 -9.20 14.89
CA LYS A 107 -3.98 -10.05 13.73
C LYS A 107 -5.48 -10.36 13.64
N PRO A 108 -6.18 -10.80 14.71
CA PRO A 108 -7.60 -11.12 14.63
C PRO A 108 -8.47 -9.95 14.13
N ASP A 109 -8.27 -8.75 14.68
CA ASP A 109 -9.03 -7.56 14.31
C ASP A 109 -8.68 -7.06 12.92
N ILE A 110 -7.40 -7.13 12.54
CA ILE A 110 -6.94 -6.80 11.18
C ILE A 110 -7.59 -7.74 10.17
N TYR A 111 -7.56 -9.05 10.41
CA TYR A 111 -8.18 -10.03 9.51
C TYR A 111 -9.68 -9.79 9.38
N ALA A 112 -10.38 -9.59 10.48
CA ALA A 112 -11.82 -9.31 10.47
C ALA A 112 -12.12 -8.06 9.63
N THR A 113 -11.37 -6.98 9.86
CA THR A 113 -11.54 -5.70 9.16
C THR A 113 -11.31 -5.83 7.65
N ILE A 114 -10.22 -6.49 7.24
CA ILE A 114 -9.90 -6.66 5.82
C ILE A 114 -10.93 -7.58 5.16
N MET A 115 -11.33 -8.69 5.80
CA MET A 115 -12.35 -9.61 5.26
C MET A 115 -13.72 -8.92 5.11
N ASP A 116 -14.18 -8.22 6.14
CA ASP A 116 -15.47 -7.52 6.12
C ASP A 116 -15.47 -6.40 5.07
N PHE A 117 -14.37 -5.66 4.94
CA PHE A 117 -14.21 -4.65 3.92
C PHE A 117 -14.35 -5.22 2.50
N PHE A 118 -13.58 -6.26 2.15
CA PHE A 118 -13.67 -6.86 0.82
C PHE A 118 -15.00 -7.59 0.57
N ALA A 119 -15.67 -8.07 1.63
CA ALA A 119 -17.02 -8.61 1.54
C ALA A 119 -18.09 -7.55 1.28
N SER A 120 -17.87 -6.31 1.75
CA SER A 120 -18.79 -5.19 1.55
C SER A 120 -18.81 -4.67 0.10
N GLY A 121 -17.75 -4.90 -0.67
CA GLY A 121 -17.60 -4.38 -2.03
C GLY A 121 -17.41 -2.86 -2.11
N LEU A 122 -17.07 -2.21 -0.99
CA LEU A 122 -16.68 -0.79 -0.98
C LEU A 122 -15.39 -0.59 -1.77
N PRO A 123 -15.21 0.57 -2.43
CA PRO A 123 -13.96 0.87 -3.09
C PRO A 123 -12.85 1.10 -2.06
N VAL A 124 -11.63 0.62 -2.34
CA VAL A 124 -10.46 0.82 -1.45
C VAL A 124 -10.20 2.32 -1.29
N LEU A 125 -10.41 3.10 -2.36
CA LEU A 125 -10.23 4.55 -2.38
C LEU A 125 -11.49 5.27 -2.87
N THR A 126 -11.83 6.37 -2.22
CA THR A 126 -12.94 7.24 -2.63
C THR A 126 -12.53 8.26 -3.70
N GLU A 127 -11.23 8.53 -3.82
CA GLU A 127 -10.66 9.40 -4.84
C GLU A 127 -9.45 8.74 -5.51
N GLU A 128 -9.43 8.81 -6.84
CA GLU A 128 -8.30 8.34 -7.64
C GLU A 128 -7.38 9.50 -7.96
N ALA A 129 -6.15 9.45 -7.45
CA ALA A 129 -5.08 10.37 -7.79
C ALA A 129 -3.96 9.55 -8.48
N PRO A 130 -3.59 9.89 -9.72
CA PRO A 130 -2.52 9.16 -10.43
C PRO A 130 -1.18 9.31 -9.69
N ARG A 131 -0.30 8.30 -9.76
CA ARG A 131 1.11 8.48 -9.38
C ARG A 131 1.78 9.35 -10.42
N THR A 132 2.44 10.41 -9.99
CA THR A 132 3.08 11.38 -10.88
C THR A 132 4.57 11.52 -10.65
N ASP A 133 5.14 10.82 -9.66
CA ASP A 133 6.51 11.06 -9.22
C ASP A 133 7.58 10.52 -10.19
N THR A 134 7.29 9.44 -10.93
CA THR A 134 8.12 8.95 -12.03
C THR A 134 7.56 9.26 -13.42
N ALA A 135 6.50 10.07 -13.50
CA ALA A 135 6.00 10.53 -14.80
C ALA A 135 7.09 11.35 -15.51
N GLN A 136 7.21 11.16 -16.82
CA GLN A 136 8.14 11.94 -17.64
C GLN A 136 7.68 13.39 -17.71
N SER A 137 8.59 14.30 -17.41
CA SER A 137 8.43 15.75 -17.59
C SER A 137 9.26 16.24 -18.78
N GLU A 138 8.86 17.36 -19.40
CA GLU A 138 9.68 18.03 -20.42
C GLU A 138 11.01 18.56 -19.85
N GLU A 139 11.12 18.67 -18.53
CA GLU A 139 12.30 19.15 -17.80
C GLU A 139 13.25 18.01 -17.39
N ASP A 140 12.86 16.74 -17.54
CA ASP A 140 13.71 15.61 -17.16
C ASP A 140 14.87 15.46 -18.15
N ASP A 141 16.10 15.47 -17.63
CA ASP A 141 17.27 15.11 -18.41
C ASP A 141 17.43 13.58 -18.56
N GLU A 142 18.37 13.16 -19.41
CA GLU A 142 18.61 11.73 -19.67
C GLU A 142 18.96 10.96 -18.38
N VAL A 143 19.64 11.59 -17.43
CA VAL A 143 20.04 10.97 -16.16
C VAL A 143 18.82 10.74 -15.27
N VAL A 144 17.94 11.74 -15.15
CA VAL A 144 16.68 11.64 -14.40
C VAL A 144 15.78 10.55 -14.98
N LEU A 145 15.67 10.46 -16.31
CA LEU A 145 14.90 9.41 -16.97
C LEU A 145 15.47 8.01 -16.66
N MET A 146 16.80 7.85 -16.68
CA MET A 146 17.44 6.59 -16.30
C MET A 146 17.22 6.24 -14.82
N ILE A 147 17.28 7.22 -13.92
CA ILE A 147 16.97 7.02 -12.48
C ILE A 147 15.53 6.54 -12.32
N LYS A 148 14.55 7.24 -12.93
CA LYS A 148 13.12 6.88 -12.88
C LYS A 148 12.87 5.48 -13.43
N GLU A 149 13.48 5.12 -14.56
CA GLU A 149 13.36 3.77 -15.14
C GLU A 149 13.92 2.70 -14.20
N LEU A 150 15.09 2.93 -13.61
CA LEU A 150 15.73 1.97 -12.71
C LEU A 150 14.94 1.80 -11.40
N LEU A 151 14.35 2.89 -10.90
CA LEU A 151 13.43 2.85 -9.77
C LEU A 151 12.23 1.94 -10.07
N ASP A 152 11.56 2.16 -11.20
CA ASP A 152 10.35 1.42 -11.56
C ASP A 152 10.60 -0.04 -11.94
N THR A 153 11.72 -0.33 -12.62
CA THR A 153 11.97 -1.66 -13.18
C THR A 153 12.74 -2.60 -12.27
N ARG A 154 13.49 -2.10 -11.28
CA ARG A 154 14.34 -2.93 -10.41
C ARG A 154 14.18 -2.66 -8.93
N ILE A 155 14.23 -1.39 -8.52
CA ILE A 155 14.26 -1.05 -7.09
C ILE A 155 12.88 -1.29 -6.47
N ARG A 156 11.83 -0.67 -7.00
CA ARG A 156 10.47 -0.78 -6.47
C ARG A 156 9.96 -2.22 -6.37
N PRO A 157 10.15 -3.10 -7.36
CA PRO A 157 9.77 -4.51 -7.22
C PRO A 157 10.37 -5.16 -5.96
N THR A 158 11.67 -4.99 -5.70
CA THR A 158 12.32 -5.54 -4.52
C THR A 158 11.85 -4.87 -3.22
N VAL A 159 11.64 -3.56 -3.21
CA VAL A 159 11.16 -2.86 -2.00
C VAL A 159 9.71 -3.23 -1.66
N GLN A 160 8.87 -3.45 -2.66
CA GLN A 160 7.48 -3.87 -2.49
C GLN A 160 7.38 -5.34 -2.05
N GLU A 161 8.33 -6.20 -2.43
CA GLU A 161 8.47 -7.53 -1.84
C GLU A 161 8.61 -7.43 -0.31
N ASP A 162 9.43 -6.51 0.17
CA ASP A 162 9.64 -6.22 1.60
C ASP A 162 8.51 -5.40 2.26
N GLY A 163 7.46 -5.05 1.52
CA GLY A 163 6.26 -4.39 2.05
C GLY A 163 6.36 -2.86 2.16
N GLY A 164 7.28 -2.22 1.44
CA GLY A 164 7.40 -0.77 1.36
C GLY A 164 7.41 -0.26 -0.07
N ASP A 165 7.81 1.00 -0.25
CA ASP A 165 8.06 1.59 -1.57
C ASP A 165 8.98 2.81 -1.44
N VAL A 166 9.39 3.37 -2.58
CA VAL A 166 10.16 4.60 -2.67
C VAL A 166 9.51 5.57 -3.64
N ILE A 167 9.47 6.85 -3.27
CA ILE A 167 8.96 7.96 -4.08
C ILE A 167 10.14 8.82 -4.50
N TYR A 168 10.26 9.06 -5.81
CA TYR A 168 11.28 9.96 -6.33
C TYR A 168 10.92 11.41 -5.97
N LYS A 169 11.88 12.17 -5.41
CA LYS A 169 11.67 13.57 -5.00
C LYS A 169 12.53 14.55 -5.80
N GLY A 170 13.68 14.11 -6.32
CA GLY A 170 14.55 14.95 -7.14
C GLY A 170 15.93 14.36 -7.36
N PHE A 171 16.73 15.03 -8.19
CA PHE A 171 18.13 14.73 -8.43
C PHE A 171 18.90 16.04 -8.62
N GLU A 172 19.82 16.33 -7.71
CA GLU A 172 20.60 17.58 -7.70
C GLU A 172 22.04 17.29 -7.26
N ASP A 173 23.03 17.88 -7.92
CA ASP A 173 24.45 17.75 -7.57
C ASP A 173 24.94 16.30 -7.33
N GLY A 174 24.47 15.35 -8.17
CA GLY A 174 24.81 13.93 -8.05
C GLY A 174 24.06 13.18 -6.94
N ILE A 175 23.14 13.83 -6.22
CA ILE A 175 22.38 13.26 -5.12
C ILE A 175 20.94 12.97 -5.53
N VAL A 176 20.54 11.71 -5.47
CA VAL A 176 19.14 11.28 -5.68
C VAL A 176 18.37 11.40 -4.38
N GLN A 177 17.30 12.19 -4.39
CA GLN A 177 16.40 12.38 -3.26
C GLN A 177 15.21 11.44 -3.36
N LEU A 178 15.01 10.61 -2.32
CA LEU A 178 13.92 9.64 -2.25
C LEU A 178 13.14 9.80 -0.95
N LYS A 179 11.81 9.66 -0.99
CA LYS A 179 10.99 9.40 0.20
C LYS A 179 10.74 7.89 0.32
N LEU A 180 11.08 7.31 1.47
CA LEU A 180 10.78 5.92 1.78
C LEU A 180 9.35 5.80 2.34
N GLN A 181 8.66 4.69 2.08
CA GLN A 181 7.29 4.44 2.54
C GLN A 181 7.10 3.01 3.07
N GLY A 182 6.06 2.80 3.88
CA GLY A 182 5.64 1.48 4.34
C GLY A 182 6.60 0.87 5.35
N SER A 183 7.00 -0.39 5.16
CA SER A 183 7.90 -1.08 6.10
C SER A 183 9.29 -0.43 6.18
N CYS A 184 9.63 0.47 5.26
CA CYS A 184 10.96 1.05 5.13
C CYS A 184 11.22 2.27 6.03
N THR A 185 10.26 2.74 6.83
CA THR A 185 10.34 4.05 7.50
C THR A 185 10.52 4.01 9.02
N SER A 186 10.24 2.88 9.69
CA SER A 186 10.13 2.86 11.16
C SER A 186 11.24 2.10 11.88
N CYS A 187 12.27 1.60 11.18
CA CYS A 187 13.40 0.90 11.78
C CYS A 187 14.75 1.44 11.25
N PRO A 188 15.62 2.01 12.11
CA PRO A 188 16.89 2.61 11.67
C PRO A 188 17.79 1.66 10.88
N SER A 189 17.84 0.38 11.25
CA SER A 189 18.66 -0.62 10.56
C SER A 189 18.12 -0.94 9.16
N SER A 190 16.80 -1.04 9.01
CA SER A 190 16.15 -1.28 7.71
C SER A 190 16.31 -0.08 6.78
N ILE A 191 16.19 1.15 7.30
CA ILE A 191 16.41 2.40 6.55
C ILE A 191 17.82 2.45 5.97
N ILE A 192 18.84 2.24 6.80
CA ILE A 192 20.26 2.32 6.36
C ILE A 192 20.56 1.24 5.32
N THR A 193 20.11 0.02 5.57
CA THR A 193 20.36 -1.12 4.66
C THR A 193 19.72 -0.88 3.30
N LEU A 194 18.45 -0.43 3.29
CA LEU A 194 17.73 -0.14 2.06
C LEU A 194 18.38 1.01 1.29
N LYS A 195 18.68 2.13 1.99
CA LYS A 195 19.35 3.29 1.40
C LYS A 195 20.66 2.89 0.70
N ASN A 196 21.50 2.11 1.40
CA ASN A 196 22.76 1.63 0.84
C ASN A 196 22.54 0.70 -0.36
N GLY A 197 21.53 -0.18 -0.30
CA GLY A 197 21.17 -1.06 -1.41
C GLY A 197 20.76 -0.28 -2.67
N ILE A 198 19.90 0.73 -2.49
CA ILE A 198 19.45 1.61 -3.58
C ILE A 198 20.63 2.39 -4.15
N GLN A 199 21.44 3.02 -3.29
CA GLN A 199 22.59 3.81 -3.71
C GLN A 199 23.57 2.97 -4.52
N ASN A 200 23.94 1.79 -4.04
CA ASN A 200 24.86 0.89 -4.76
C ASN A 200 24.32 0.50 -6.13
N MET A 201 23.00 0.27 -6.24
CA MET A 201 22.38 -0.06 -7.52
C MET A 201 22.39 1.11 -8.49
N LEU A 202 22.00 2.31 -8.02
CA LEU A 202 22.00 3.52 -8.85
C LEU A 202 23.42 3.86 -9.33
N GLN A 203 24.40 3.88 -8.43
CA GLN A 203 25.82 4.15 -8.76
C GLN A 203 26.40 3.14 -9.75
N PHE A 204 25.96 1.88 -9.72
CA PHE A 204 26.43 0.86 -10.65
C PHE A 204 25.94 1.10 -12.08
N TYR A 205 24.71 1.55 -12.25
CA TYR A 205 24.09 1.75 -13.57
C TYR A 205 24.20 3.19 -14.09
N ILE A 206 24.39 4.17 -13.20
CA ILE A 206 24.34 5.61 -13.49
C ILE A 206 25.56 6.28 -12.83
N PRO A 207 26.69 6.42 -13.54
CA PRO A 207 27.93 6.98 -13.01
C PRO A 207 27.83 8.41 -12.45
N GLU A 208 26.83 9.17 -12.88
CA GLU A 208 26.53 10.54 -12.45
C GLU A 208 25.91 10.58 -11.03
N VAL A 209 25.38 9.46 -10.54
CA VAL A 209 24.88 9.37 -9.17
C VAL A 209 26.05 9.19 -8.22
N GLU A 210 26.26 10.16 -7.33
CA GLU A 210 27.25 10.13 -6.26
C GLU A 210 26.66 9.65 -4.93
N GLY A 211 25.35 9.83 -4.73
CA GLY A 211 24.71 9.44 -3.47
C GLY A 211 23.18 9.41 -3.53
N VAL A 212 22.59 8.91 -2.45
CA VAL A 212 21.15 8.93 -2.21
C VAL A 212 20.88 9.60 -0.87
N GLU A 213 19.82 10.41 -0.79
CA GLU A 213 19.34 11.01 0.45
C GLU A 213 17.86 10.73 0.66
N GLN A 214 17.50 10.51 1.93
CA GLN A 214 16.10 10.35 2.30
C GLN A 214 15.51 11.72 2.60
N VAL A 215 14.38 12.03 1.99
CA VAL A 215 13.55 13.19 2.30
C VAL A 215 12.35 12.72 3.13
N VAL A 216 12.03 13.48 4.18
CA VAL A 216 10.84 13.30 5.02
C VAL A 216 9.96 14.52 4.80
N ASP A 217 8.65 14.33 4.63
CA ASP A 217 7.73 15.46 4.42
C ASP A 217 7.35 16.04 5.81
N ASP A 218 7.24 17.37 5.92
CA ASP A 218 7.02 18.10 7.20
C ASP A 218 5.72 17.72 7.94
N ASP A 219 4.77 17.06 7.27
CA ASP A 219 3.51 16.57 7.88
C ASP A 219 3.73 15.38 8.85
N ASP A 220 4.91 14.76 8.85
CA ASP A 220 5.27 13.65 9.74
C ASP A 220 5.86 14.12 11.11
N ASP A 221 6.01 15.43 11.35
CA ASP A 221 6.72 16.01 12.51
C ASP A 221 5.84 16.54 13.66
N VAL A 222 4.52 16.30 13.67
CA VAL A 222 3.63 16.80 14.75
C VAL A 222 3.92 16.16 16.13
N GLU A 223 4.73 15.09 16.23
CA GLU A 223 4.99 14.41 17.50
C GLU A 223 6.37 14.67 18.14
N LYS A 224 7.28 15.45 17.52
CA LYS A 224 8.63 15.66 18.12
C LYS A 224 8.75 16.82 19.12
N GLU A 225 7.77 17.72 19.23
CA GLU A 225 7.83 18.83 20.21
C GLU A 225 7.24 18.51 21.60
N ALA A 226 6.61 17.34 21.81
CA ALA A 226 5.92 17.06 23.08
C ALA A 226 6.79 16.38 24.17
N ASN A 227 8.04 15.97 23.88
CA ASN A 227 8.91 15.28 24.84
C ASN A 227 10.19 16.04 25.21
N SER A 228 10.22 17.37 25.03
CA SER A 228 11.34 18.23 25.48
C SER A 228 10.90 19.34 26.42
N THR A 229 10.00 19.05 27.36
CA THR A 229 9.75 19.94 28.52
C THR A 229 9.57 19.15 29.80
#